data_AF-A0A538DDQ8-F1
#
_entry.id   AF-A0A538DDQ8-F1
#
_cell.length_a   1.000
_cell.length_b   1.000
_cell.length_c   1.000
_cell.angle_alpha   90.00
_cell.angle_beta   90.00
_cell.angle_gamma   90.00
#
_symmetry.space_group_name_H-M   'P 1'
#
loop_
_entity.id
_entity.type
_entity.pdbx_description
1 polymer ?
#
loop_
_entity_poly.entity_id
_entity_poly.type
_entity_poly.pdbx_seq_one_letter_code
_entity_poly.pdbx_strand_id
1 'polypeptide(L)'
;MGGRALLVALALVVAGCGGGAGEGASPEPTQSQASTQTTSPPAPTPVEHFGYIRSVSTAGPVATLAFDEAQFLTGQQAQKAAEEDGVVPPGEPVPNDYYIRNPDKTTRTLRIANDAKITAKRCQPCRNGQPGQLGPFLASFMKGRQTYADPYRGKYSLYWLTIENGEVVAVDEQYVP
;
A
#
# COMPACT_ATOMS: atom_id res chain seq x y z
N MET A 1 32.88 -2.84 -31.68
CA MET A 1 34.22 -2.83 -31.05
C MET A 1 34.03 -3.04 -29.55
N GLY A 2 34.60 -4.00 -28.84
CA GLY A 2 35.53 -5.07 -29.19
C GLY A 2 36.09 -5.65 -27.89
N GLY A 3 36.00 -6.98 -27.74
CA GLY A 3 36.84 -7.84 -26.91
C GLY A 3 36.76 -7.68 -25.38
N ARG A 4 37.04 -8.69 -24.55
CA ARG A 4 37.79 -9.93 -24.78
C ARG A 4 37.30 -11.00 -23.80
N ALA A 5 37.13 -12.22 -24.31
CA ALA A 5 37.23 -13.43 -23.52
C ALA A 5 38.72 -13.74 -23.26
N LEU A 6 39.05 -14.29 -22.08
CA LEU A 6 40.22 -15.15 -21.92
C LEU A 6 39.96 -16.17 -20.79
N LEU A 7 39.92 -17.44 -21.20
CA LEU A 7 40.01 -18.66 -20.39
C LEU A 7 41.48 -19.10 -20.34
N VAL A 8 42.02 -19.45 -19.16
CA VAL A 8 43.17 -20.39 -18.95
C VAL A 8 43.09 -20.83 -17.46
N ALA A 9 42.64 -22.03 -17.11
CA ALA A 9 43.31 -23.34 -17.03
C ALA A 9 44.38 -23.47 -15.92
N LEU A 10 44.24 -24.43 -14.99
CA LEU A 10 45.16 -25.58 -14.80
C LEU A 10 44.70 -26.47 -13.63
N ALA A 11 44.70 -27.79 -13.86
CA ALA A 11 44.56 -28.85 -12.88
C ALA A 11 45.93 -29.50 -12.57
N LEU A 12 46.12 -30.10 -11.39
CA LEU A 12 46.71 -31.44 -11.19
C LEU A 12 46.91 -31.82 -9.71
N VAL A 13 46.83 -33.14 -9.49
CA VAL A 13 46.72 -33.94 -8.27
C VAL A 13 48.10 -34.44 -7.80
N VAL A 14 48.33 -34.60 -6.49
CA VAL A 14 49.27 -35.62 -5.95
C VAL A 14 48.77 -36.18 -4.61
N ALA A 15 48.78 -37.51 -4.50
CA ALA A 15 48.49 -38.31 -3.32
C ALA A 15 49.75 -38.55 -2.45
N GLY A 16 49.58 -38.74 -1.14
CA GLY A 16 50.66 -39.17 -0.25
C GLY A 16 50.14 -39.84 1.03
N CYS A 17 50.36 -41.14 1.17
CA CYS A 17 50.27 -41.91 2.42
C CYS A 17 51.68 -41.98 3.05
N GLY A 18 51.80 -41.71 4.34
CA GLY A 18 53.02 -41.93 5.12
C GLY A 18 52.73 -41.80 6.61
N GLY A 19 52.86 -42.91 7.35
CA GLY A 19 52.62 -42.97 8.79
C GLY A 19 53.82 -42.49 9.62
N GLY A 20 53.52 -42.07 10.85
CA GLY A 20 54.50 -41.75 11.89
C GLY A 20 53.79 -41.24 13.14
N ALA A 21 53.73 -42.08 14.18
CA ALA A 21 53.27 -41.70 15.51
C ALA A 21 54.25 -40.71 16.15
N GLY A 22 53.73 -39.62 16.71
CA GLY A 22 54.51 -38.61 17.42
C GLY A 22 53.57 -37.66 18.17
N GLU A 23 53.45 -37.90 19.47
CA GLU A 23 52.81 -37.04 20.46
C GLU A 23 53.33 -35.59 20.36
N GLY A 24 52.43 -34.61 20.29
CA GLY A 24 52.81 -33.19 20.28
C GLY A 24 51.58 -32.29 20.09
N ALA A 25 51.03 -31.78 21.19
CA ALA A 25 49.93 -30.83 21.20
C ALA A 25 50.22 -29.59 20.34
N SER A 26 49.28 -29.21 19.47
CA SER A 26 49.27 -27.92 18.76
C SER A 26 47.83 -27.57 18.36
N PRO A 27 47.41 -26.30 18.48
CA PRO A 27 46.00 -25.91 18.57
C PRO A 27 45.25 -26.03 17.23
N GLU A 28 44.00 -26.45 17.35
CA GLU A 28 43.02 -26.51 16.27
C GLU A 28 42.81 -25.11 15.66
N PRO A 29 42.89 -24.93 14.34
CA PRO A 29 42.61 -23.64 13.71
C PRO A 29 41.11 -23.36 13.81
N THR A 30 40.75 -22.34 14.58
CA THR A 30 39.39 -21.79 14.61
C THR A 30 39.00 -21.34 13.21
N GLN A 31 38.20 -22.16 12.51
CA GLN A 31 37.53 -21.74 11.29
C GLN A 31 36.53 -20.64 11.64
N SER A 32 36.94 -19.39 11.41
CA SER A 32 36.07 -18.23 11.39
C SER A 32 35.10 -18.37 10.22
N GLN A 33 33.95 -18.99 10.47
CA GLN A 33 32.82 -18.96 9.53
C GLN A 33 32.31 -17.51 9.47
N ALA A 34 32.69 -16.81 8.40
CA ALA A 34 32.08 -15.54 8.06
C ALA A 34 30.61 -15.80 7.67
N SER A 35 29.69 -15.57 8.61
CA SER A 35 28.27 -15.47 8.27
C SER A 35 28.08 -14.25 7.38
N THR A 36 27.89 -14.49 6.07
CA THR A 36 27.27 -13.50 5.18
C THR A 36 25.85 -13.28 5.67
N GLN A 37 25.65 -12.21 6.44
CA GLN A 37 24.32 -11.72 6.77
C GLN A 37 23.70 -11.21 5.47
N THR A 38 22.87 -12.02 4.84
CA THR A 38 21.98 -11.57 3.78
C THR A 38 20.98 -10.62 4.41
N THR A 39 21.21 -9.32 4.26
CA THR A 39 20.24 -8.30 4.66
C THR A 39 19.02 -8.45 3.76
N SER A 40 17.91 -8.97 4.29
CA SER A 40 16.64 -8.96 3.56
C SER A 40 16.25 -7.52 3.25
N PRO A 41 15.66 -7.25 2.07
CA PRO A 41 15.13 -5.93 1.76
C PRO A 41 14.07 -5.52 2.80
N PRO A 42 13.97 -4.22 3.11
CA PRO A 42 12.97 -3.73 4.04
C PRO A 42 11.57 -4.12 3.57
N ALA A 43 10.71 -4.52 4.50
CA ALA A 43 9.30 -4.74 4.21
C ALA A 43 8.70 -3.45 3.62
N PRO A 44 7.87 -3.55 2.58
CA PRO A 44 7.27 -2.37 1.97
C PRO A 44 6.39 -1.66 3.00
N THR A 45 6.55 -0.34 3.07
CA THR A 45 5.80 0.50 3.99
C THR A 45 4.36 0.67 3.51
N PRO A 46 3.36 0.62 4.40
CA PRO A 46 1.99 0.98 4.04
C PRO A 46 1.93 2.41 3.48
N VAL A 47 1.17 2.60 2.40
CA VAL A 47 0.99 3.90 1.73
C VAL A 47 -0.49 4.27 1.70
N GLU A 48 -0.81 5.50 2.06
CA GLU A 48 -2.18 6.03 1.99
C GLU A 48 -2.49 6.61 0.61
N HIS A 49 -3.66 6.27 0.09
CA HIS A 49 -4.19 6.77 -1.17
C HIS A 49 -5.61 7.30 -0.97
N PHE A 50 -5.89 8.49 -1.49
CA PHE A 50 -7.22 9.08 -1.43
C PHE A 50 -7.99 8.85 -2.73
N GLY A 51 -9.30 8.65 -2.66
CA GLY A 51 -10.09 8.54 -3.87
C GLY A 51 -11.52 8.06 -3.68
N TYR A 52 -12.08 7.64 -4.80
CA TYR A 52 -13.39 7.03 -4.89
C TYR A 52 -13.26 5.52 -5.03
N ILE A 53 -14.11 4.80 -4.30
CA ILE A 53 -14.37 3.39 -4.61
C ILE A 53 -15.59 3.37 -5.52
N ARG A 54 -15.40 3.01 -6.79
CA ARG A 54 -16.46 3.04 -7.81
C ARG A 54 -17.37 1.82 -7.72
N SER A 55 -16.80 0.67 -7.41
CA SER A 55 -17.52 -0.58 -7.23
C SER A 55 -16.72 -1.55 -6.35
N VAL A 56 -17.39 -2.56 -5.84
CA VAL A 56 -16.80 -3.70 -5.15
C VAL A 56 -17.31 -5.00 -5.79
N SER A 57 -16.51 -6.06 -5.71
CA SER A 57 -16.91 -7.42 -6.10
C SER A 57 -16.62 -8.38 -4.95
N THR A 58 -17.60 -9.22 -4.65
CA THR A 58 -17.53 -10.27 -3.62
C THR A 58 -17.71 -11.66 -4.22
N ALA A 59 -17.56 -11.80 -5.54
CA ALA A 59 -17.78 -13.07 -6.24
C ALA A 59 -16.63 -14.08 -6.05
N GLY A 60 -15.44 -13.60 -5.68
CA GLY A 60 -14.26 -14.41 -5.44
C GLY A 60 -13.99 -14.71 -3.96
N PRO A 61 -12.96 -15.50 -3.65
CA PRO A 61 -12.56 -15.82 -2.27
C PRO A 61 -12.00 -14.61 -1.50
N VAL A 62 -11.63 -13.54 -2.22
CA VAL A 62 -11.16 -12.27 -1.68
C VAL A 62 -11.96 -11.17 -2.37
N ALA A 63 -12.46 -10.21 -1.59
CA ALA A 63 -13.18 -9.08 -2.13
C ALA A 63 -12.23 -8.16 -2.92
N THR A 64 -12.74 -7.56 -3.99
CA THR A 64 -12.00 -6.55 -4.76
C THR A 64 -12.77 -5.26 -4.87
N LEU A 65 -12.05 -4.17 -5.13
CA LEU A 65 -12.62 -2.86 -5.40
C LEU A 65 -12.04 -2.23 -6.66
N ALA A 66 -12.81 -1.37 -7.31
CA ALA A 66 -12.34 -0.48 -8.37
C ALA A 66 -12.06 0.90 -7.79
N PHE A 67 -10.78 1.25 -7.67
CA PHE A 67 -10.33 2.50 -7.06
C PHE A 67 -10.00 3.54 -8.13
N ASP A 68 -10.67 4.69 -8.04
CA ASP A 68 -10.41 5.90 -8.82
C ASP A 68 -9.70 6.90 -7.91
N GLU A 69 -8.39 7.01 -8.10
CA GLU A 69 -7.52 7.79 -7.23
C GLU A 69 -7.70 9.29 -7.46
N ALA A 70 -7.69 10.07 -6.38
CA ALA A 70 -7.87 11.51 -6.39
C ALA A 70 -6.93 12.17 -5.39
N GLN A 71 -6.87 13.50 -5.41
CA GLN A 71 -6.15 14.28 -4.42
C GLN A 71 -7.15 14.96 -3.49
N PHE A 72 -6.97 14.81 -2.17
CA PHE A 72 -7.66 15.62 -1.18
C PHE A 72 -6.72 16.76 -0.76
N LEU A 73 -6.92 17.94 -1.34
CA LEU A 73 -6.12 19.12 -1.06
C LEU A 73 -6.83 20.00 -0.04
N THR A 74 -6.08 20.65 0.84
CA THR A 74 -6.61 21.61 1.83
C THR A 74 -5.77 22.89 1.84
N GLY A 75 -6.32 23.97 2.40
CA GLY A 75 -5.59 25.23 2.58
C GLY A 75 -5.07 25.81 1.27
N GLN A 76 -3.84 26.30 1.30
CA GLN A 76 -3.18 26.92 0.13
C GLN A 76 -3.03 25.95 -1.06
N GLN A 77 -2.89 24.65 -0.81
CA GLN A 77 -2.80 23.67 -1.88
C GLN A 77 -4.15 23.52 -2.59
N ALA A 78 -5.25 23.52 -1.83
CA ALA A 78 -6.60 23.53 -2.40
C ALA A 78 -6.84 24.79 -3.21
N GLN A 79 -6.50 25.96 -2.66
CA GLN A 79 -6.64 27.26 -3.33
C GLN A 79 -5.92 27.27 -4.68
N LYS A 80 -4.63 26.95 -4.67
CA LYS A 80 -3.80 26.95 -5.88
C LYS A 80 -4.33 25.98 -6.94
N ALA A 81 -4.67 24.76 -6.55
CA ALA A 81 -5.17 23.77 -7.49
C ALA A 81 -6.57 24.13 -8.06
N ALA A 82 -7.45 24.70 -7.23
CA ALA A 82 -8.77 25.13 -7.68
C ALA A 82 -8.71 26.31 -8.65
N GLU A 83 -7.79 27.26 -8.42
CA GLU A 83 -7.52 28.36 -9.36
C GLU A 83 -6.91 27.85 -10.67
N GLU A 84 -5.92 26.95 -10.59
CA GLU A 84 -5.30 26.30 -11.77
C GLU A 84 -6.33 25.56 -12.63
N ASP A 85 -7.29 24.90 -12.00
CA ASP A 85 -8.36 24.15 -12.67
C ASP A 85 -9.57 25.04 -13.05
N GLY A 86 -9.53 26.34 -12.72
CA GLY A 86 -10.60 27.29 -13.02
C GLY A 86 -11.91 27.03 -12.26
N VAL A 87 -11.85 26.28 -11.16
CA VAL A 87 -13.00 25.98 -10.29
C VAL A 87 -13.44 27.21 -9.50
N VAL A 88 -12.48 28.07 -9.14
CA VAL A 88 -12.71 29.39 -8.54
C VAL A 88 -11.94 30.45 -9.33
N PRO A 89 -12.46 31.69 -9.42
CA PRO A 89 -11.69 32.81 -9.95
C PRO A 89 -10.42 33.07 -9.10
N PRO A 90 -9.34 33.60 -9.71
CA PRO A 90 -8.14 33.95 -8.96
C PRO A 90 -8.44 34.92 -7.80
N GLY A 91 -8.01 34.54 -6.59
CA GLY A 91 -8.25 35.32 -5.38
C GLY A 91 -9.61 35.12 -4.71
N GLU A 92 -10.52 34.36 -5.32
CA GLU A 92 -11.75 33.93 -4.63
C GLU A 92 -11.48 32.69 -3.76
N PRO A 93 -11.95 32.67 -2.50
CA PRO A 93 -11.64 31.58 -1.58
C PRO A 93 -12.34 30.29 -1.97
N VAL A 94 -11.62 29.17 -1.89
CA VAL A 94 -12.21 27.83 -2.03
C VAL A 94 -13.18 27.55 -0.86
N PRO A 95 -14.45 27.18 -1.14
CA PRO A 95 -15.41 26.86 -0.09
C PRO A 95 -14.94 25.72 0.81
N ASN A 96 -15.15 25.85 2.12
CA ASN A 96 -14.76 24.86 3.15
C ASN A 96 -13.27 24.49 3.18
N ASP A 97 -12.41 25.26 2.50
CA ASP A 97 -10.94 25.13 2.49
C ASP A 97 -10.41 23.75 2.03
N TYR A 98 -11.17 23.05 1.18
CA TYR A 98 -10.72 21.81 0.56
C TYR A 98 -11.08 21.76 -0.93
N TYR A 99 -10.24 21.06 -1.70
CA TYR A 99 -10.50 20.79 -3.11
C TYR A 99 -10.15 19.34 -3.43
N ILE A 100 -11.08 18.64 -4.09
CA ILE A 100 -10.86 17.28 -4.56
C ILE A 100 -10.48 17.35 -6.04
N ARG A 101 -9.17 17.27 -6.30
CA ARG A 101 -8.64 17.27 -7.66
C ARG A 101 -8.60 15.85 -8.19
N ASN A 102 -9.29 15.60 -9.30
CA ASN A 102 -9.30 14.29 -9.94
C ASN A 102 -9.47 14.47 -11.46
N PRO A 103 -8.37 14.71 -12.19
CA PRO A 103 -8.40 14.87 -13.64
C PRO A 103 -8.44 13.52 -14.40
N ASP A 104 -7.91 12.44 -13.80
CA ASP A 104 -7.88 11.10 -14.40
C ASP A 104 -8.85 10.17 -13.67
N LYS A 105 -9.90 9.71 -14.37
CA LYS A 105 -10.93 8.81 -13.82
C LYS A 105 -10.60 7.32 -13.99
N THR A 106 -9.38 6.99 -14.40
CA THR A 106 -8.96 5.61 -14.61
C THR A 106 -9.01 4.85 -13.28
N THR A 107 -9.65 3.68 -13.31
CA THR A 107 -9.77 2.84 -12.11
C THR A 107 -8.73 1.72 -12.11
N ARG A 108 -8.16 1.43 -10.94
CA ARG A 108 -7.38 0.21 -10.69
C ARG A 108 -8.16 -0.78 -9.84
N THR A 109 -8.05 -2.07 -10.17
CA THR A 109 -8.64 -3.14 -9.34
C THR A 109 -7.67 -3.51 -8.22
N LEU A 110 -8.13 -3.43 -6.99
CA LEU A 110 -7.35 -3.79 -5.79
C LEU A 110 -8.06 -4.90 -5.02
N ARG A 111 -7.28 -5.80 -4.41
CA ARG A 111 -7.80 -6.75 -3.42
C ARG A 111 -7.95 -6.06 -2.07
N ILE A 112 -8.92 -6.49 -1.30
CA ILE A 112 -9.14 -6.06 0.07
C ILE A 112 -8.78 -7.23 0.97
N ALA A 113 -7.85 -7.02 1.91
CA ALA A 113 -7.50 -8.04 2.89
C ALA A 113 -8.75 -8.45 3.69
N ASN A 114 -8.89 -9.74 4.00
CA ASN A 114 -10.07 -10.23 4.72
C ASN A 114 -10.19 -9.65 6.14
N ASP A 115 -9.07 -9.23 6.72
CA ASP A 115 -8.93 -8.56 8.02
C ASP A 115 -8.71 -7.05 7.91
N ALA A 116 -8.99 -6.45 6.73
CA ALA A 116 -8.84 -5.03 6.52
C ALA A 116 -9.61 -4.21 7.56
N LYS A 117 -8.94 -3.21 8.13
CA LYS A 117 -9.55 -2.30 9.10
C LYS A 117 -10.47 -1.33 8.39
N ILE A 118 -11.73 -1.27 8.83
CA ILE A 118 -12.73 -0.36 8.26
C ILE A 118 -13.07 0.70 9.29
N THR A 119 -13.13 1.97 8.87
CA THR A 119 -13.62 3.06 9.72
C THR A 119 -14.77 3.79 9.03
N ALA A 120 -15.93 3.83 9.70
CA ALA A 120 -17.07 4.65 9.29
C ALA A 120 -16.97 6.04 9.93
N LYS A 121 -16.99 7.12 9.12
CA LYS A 121 -16.96 8.51 9.64
C LYS A 121 -18.27 9.26 9.43
N ARG A 122 -19.19 8.75 8.59
CA ARG A 122 -20.50 9.38 8.31
C ARG A 122 -21.67 8.80 9.13
N CYS A 123 -21.44 7.92 10.11
CA CYS A 123 -22.51 7.55 11.04
C CYS A 123 -22.77 8.67 12.08
N GLN A 124 -24.03 8.95 12.41
CA GLN A 124 -24.35 9.74 13.61
C GLN A 124 -24.48 8.76 14.79
N PRO A 125 -23.76 8.96 15.92
CA PRO A 125 -22.99 10.13 16.37
C PRO A 125 -21.46 10.09 16.11
N CYS A 126 -20.97 9.27 15.19
CA CYS A 126 -19.58 8.88 14.96
C CYS A 126 -18.62 9.94 14.38
N ARG A 127 -18.70 11.22 14.80
CA ARG A 127 -17.85 12.30 14.24
C ARG A 127 -16.34 12.00 14.29
N ASN A 128 -15.89 11.16 15.22
CA ASN A 128 -14.48 10.78 15.39
C ASN A 128 -14.09 9.49 14.64
N GLY A 129 -14.96 8.99 13.75
CA GLY A 129 -14.83 7.65 13.18
C GLY A 129 -15.22 6.57 14.18
N GLN A 130 -15.80 5.48 13.70
CA GLN A 130 -16.05 4.29 14.50
C GLN A 130 -15.51 3.05 13.76
N PRO A 131 -14.96 2.07 14.50
CA PRO A 131 -14.60 0.79 13.94
C PRO A 131 -15.79 0.17 13.20
N GLY A 132 -15.53 -0.20 11.96
CA GLY A 132 -16.46 -0.80 11.03
C GLY A 132 -16.24 -2.29 10.85
N GLN A 133 -17.02 -2.87 9.94
CA GLN A 133 -16.91 -4.28 9.55
C GLN A 133 -16.90 -4.37 8.02
N LEU A 134 -16.03 -5.23 7.48
CA LEU A 134 -15.86 -5.41 6.04
C LEU A 134 -17.15 -5.81 5.33
N GLY A 135 -17.91 -6.78 5.86
CA GLY A 135 -19.17 -7.23 5.26
C GLY A 135 -20.21 -6.11 5.07
N PRO A 136 -20.62 -5.41 6.15
CA PRO A 136 -21.50 -4.25 6.06
C PRO A 136 -21.00 -3.13 5.13
N PHE A 137 -19.68 -2.89 5.12
CA PHE A 137 -19.07 -1.94 4.20
C PHE A 137 -19.26 -2.36 2.74
N LEU A 138 -18.93 -3.61 2.39
CA LEU A 138 -19.10 -4.15 1.03
C LEU A 138 -20.57 -4.12 0.60
N ALA A 139 -21.48 -4.52 1.49
CA ALA A 139 -22.92 -4.49 1.24
C ALA A 139 -23.44 -3.07 0.96
N SER A 140 -22.79 -2.03 1.49
CA SER A 140 -23.20 -0.64 1.25
C SER A 140 -23.09 -0.21 -0.22
N PHE A 141 -22.24 -0.86 -1.03
CA PHE A 141 -22.08 -0.58 -2.46
C PHE A 141 -23.19 -1.17 -3.33
N MET A 142 -23.91 -2.16 -2.80
CA MET A 142 -25.01 -2.83 -3.49
C MET A 142 -26.36 -2.19 -3.16
N LYS A 143 -26.40 -1.34 -2.13
CA LYS A 143 -27.60 -0.59 -1.73
C LYS A 143 -27.85 0.59 -2.67
N GLY A 144 -29.13 0.97 -2.75
CA GLY A 144 -29.55 2.23 -3.36
C GLY A 144 -29.09 3.45 -2.55
N ARG A 145 -29.75 4.60 -2.77
CA ARG A 145 -29.41 5.86 -2.09
C ARG A 145 -29.42 5.70 -0.57
N GLN A 146 -28.27 5.90 0.07
CA GLN A 146 -28.09 5.83 1.51
C GLN A 146 -28.50 7.14 2.19
N THR A 147 -28.93 7.02 3.44
CA THR A 147 -29.35 8.12 4.31
C THR A 147 -28.30 8.40 5.40
N TYR A 148 -28.51 9.43 6.22
CA TYR A 148 -27.66 9.71 7.38
C TYR A 148 -27.71 8.63 8.48
N ALA A 149 -28.70 7.73 8.44
CA ALA A 149 -28.80 6.61 9.36
C ALA A 149 -27.95 5.41 8.93
N ASP A 150 -27.50 5.36 7.67
CA ASP A 150 -26.65 4.28 7.18
C ASP A 150 -25.20 4.49 7.64
N PRO A 151 -24.53 3.44 8.12
CA PRO A 151 -23.17 3.57 8.65
C PRO A 151 -22.12 3.87 7.57
N TYR A 152 -22.41 3.53 6.31
CA TYR A 152 -21.53 3.77 5.17
C TYR A 152 -22.34 4.30 3.99
N ARG A 153 -21.75 5.19 3.21
CA ARG A 153 -22.37 5.73 2.00
C ARG A 153 -21.96 5.02 0.70
N GLY A 154 -21.19 3.93 0.79
CA GLY A 154 -20.71 3.15 -0.35
C GLY A 154 -20.13 4.03 -1.45
N LYS A 155 -20.56 3.80 -2.70
CA LYS A 155 -20.07 4.52 -3.89
C LYS A 155 -20.26 6.05 -3.88
N TYR A 156 -20.99 6.60 -2.91
CA TYR A 156 -21.24 8.04 -2.78
C TYR A 156 -20.31 8.73 -1.77
N SER A 157 -19.36 7.99 -1.20
CA SER A 157 -18.34 8.54 -0.30
C SER A 157 -16.97 8.65 -0.95
N LEU A 158 -16.05 9.22 -0.17
CA LEU A 158 -14.63 9.31 -0.47
C LEU A 158 -13.88 8.51 0.58
N TYR A 159 -12.72 7.97 0.22
CA TYR A 159 -12.01 7.01 1.04
C TYR A 159 -10.51 7.28 1.04
N TRP A 160 -9.90 7.05 2.19
CA TRP A 160 -8.47 6.80 2.32
C TRP A 160 -8.26 5.30 2.36
N LEU A 161 -7.42 4.79 1.45
CA LEU A 161 -6.99 3.40 1.42
C LEU A 161 -5.55 3.34 1.92
N THR A 162 -5.29 2.52 2.95
CA THR A 162 -3.93 2.09 3.24
C THR A 162 -3.64 0.84 2.42
N ILE A 163 -2.62 0.92 1.56
CA ILE A 163 -2.19 -0.18 0.70
C ILE A 163 -0.83 -0.68 1.17
N GLU A 164 -0.74 -1.98 1.42
CA GLU A 164 0.48 -2.68 1.82
C GLU A 164 0.63 -3.92 0.93
N ASN A 165 1.81 -4.15 0.35
CA ASN A 165 2.05 -5.27 -0.58
C ASN A 165 1.06 -5.36 -1.76
N GLY A 166 0.49 -4.23 -2.19
CA GLY A 166 -0.51 -4.18 -3.27
C GLY A 166 -1.92 -4.60 -2.86
N GLU A 167 -2.17 -4.79 -1.57
CA GLU A 167 -3.46 -5.15 -0.99
C GLU A 167 -3.96 -4.04 -0.06
N VAL A 168 -5.27 -3.80 -0.05
CA VAL A 168 -5.90 -2.80 0.82
C VAL A 168 -6.06 -3.40 2.22
N VAL A 169 -5.34 -2.84 3.18
CA VAL A 169 -5.31 -3.28 4.58
C VAL A 169 -6.10 -2.35 5.51
N ALA A 170 -6.43 -1.13 5.07
CA ALA A 170 -7.38 -0.26 5.77
C ALA A 170 -8.20 0.60 4.80
N VAL A 171 -9.44 0.88 5.19
CA VAL A 171 -10.36 1.78 4.50
C VAL A 171 -10.96 2.75 5.51
N ASP A 172 -10.64 4.03 5.38
CA ASP A 172 -11.20 5.09 6.19
C ASP A 172 -12.09 5.99 5.35
N GLU A 173 -13.37 6.07 5.70
CA GLU A 173 -14.29 7.00 5.03
C GLU A 173 -13.88 8.46 5.33
N GLN A 174 -13.83 9.31 4.30
CA GLN A 174 -13.59 10.74 4.46
C GLN A 174 -14.92 11.48 4.72
N TYR A 175 -15.00 12.17 5.84
CA TYR A 175 -16.06 13.14 6.08
C TYR A 175 -15.76 14.44 5.33
N VAL A 176 -16.76 14.94 4.61
CA VAL A 176 -16.69 16.23 3.95
C VAL A 176 -17.96 16.99 4.36
N PRO A 177 -17.85 18.17 5.01
CA PRO A 177 -18.97 18.87 5.60
C PRO A 177 -20.06 19.24 4.60
#